data_AF-A0A1L7GDP2-F1
#
_entry.id   AF-A0A1L7GDP2-F1
#
_cell.length_a   1.000
_cell.length_b   1.000
_cell.length_c   1.000
_cell.angle_alpha   90.00
_cell.angle_beta   90.00
_cell.angle_gamma   90.00
#
_symmetry.space_group_name_H-M   'P 1'
#
loop_
_entity.id
_entity.type
_entity.pdbx_description
1 polymer ?
#
loop_
_entity_poly.entity_id
_entity_poly.type
_entity_poly.pdbx_seq_one_letter_code
_entity_poly.pdbx_strand_id
1 'polypeptide(L)'
;MELEARELLARLRLRDPRLLLSERDTVRLAPAAAEWLERGLTPSAVVAALTRSLPTVPIHSPAALLAHRLRDLLPPRLADAQAPPPTGPDRTVHPLRTCDGCDLAFRSPTPGLCLNCAPPPTATTAAA
;
A
#
# COMPACT_ATOMS: atom_id res chain seq x y z
N MET A 1 6.36 -15.78 15.03
CA MET A 1 5.76 -15.76 13.68
C MET A 1 5.85 -17.08 12.96
N GLU A 2 7.01 -17.76 12.93
CA GLU A 2 7.17 -19.00 12.15
C GLU A 2 6.29 -20.18 12.61
N LEU A 3 6.12 -20.41 13.92
CA LEU A 3 5.22 -21.44 14.44
C LEU A 3 3.75 -21.17 14.05
N GLU A 4 3.30 -19.92 14.21
CA GLU A 4 1.97 -19.47 13.80
C GLU A 4 1.75 -19.63 12.29
N ALA A 5 2.77 -19.34 11.48
CA ALA A 5 2.73 -19.58 10.05
C ALA A 5 2.57 -21.07 9.70
N ARG A 6 3.26 -21.97 10.42
CA ARG A 6 3.11 -23.43 10.25
C ARG A 6 1.71 -23.89 10.62
N GLU A 7 1.17 -23.41 11.74
CA GLU A 7 -0.20 -23.73 12.17
C GLU A 7 -1.24 -23.24 11.16
N LEU A 8 -1.08 -22.02 10.65
CA LEU A 8 -1.93 -21.45 9.61
C LEU A 8 -1.92 -22.32 8.35
N LEU A 9 -0.74 -22.69 7.86
CA LEU A 9 -0.59 -23.54 6.68
C LEU A 9 -1.21 -24.93 6.90
N ALA A 10 -1.02 -25.52 8.09
CA ALA A 10 -1.61 -26.79 8.45
C ALA A 10 -3.15 -26.73 8.46
N ARG A 11 -3.74 -25.60 8.87
CA ARG A 11 -5.19 -25.40 8.94
C ARG A 11 -5.84 -25.15 7.58
N LEU A 12 -5.09 -24.89 6.50
CA LEU A 12 -5.65 -24.70 5.15
C LEU A 12 -6.50 -25.90 4.69
N ARG A 13 -6.11 -27.12 5.08
CA ARG A 13 -6.87 -28.35 4.78
C ARG A 13 -8.31 -28.35 5.32
N LEU A 14 -8.57 -27.60 6.39
CA LEU A 14 -9.92 -27.46 6.98
C LEU A 14 -10.79 -26.52 6.14
N ARG A 15 -10.17 -25.61 5.38
CA ARG A 15 -10.87 -24.66 4.52
C ARG A 15 -11.13 -25.23 3.13
N ASP A 16 -10.13 -25.91 2.57
CA ASP A 16 -10.25 -26.67 1.33
C ASP A 16 -9.40 -27.95 1.44
N PRO A 17 -10.01 -29.15 1.38
CA PRO A 17 -9.29 -30.42 1.52
C PRO A 17 -8.25 -30.66 0.41
N ARG A 18 -8.34 -29.95 -0.73
CA ARG A 18 -7.36 -30.03 -1.83
C ARG A 18 -6.01 -29.40 -1.46
N LEU A 19 -5.97 -28.59 -0.41
CA LEU A 19 -4.76 -27.91 0.09
C LEU A 19 -4.10 -28.68 1.24
N LEU A 20 -4.05 -30.00 1.13
CA LEU A 20 -3.33 -30.84 2.09
C LEU A 20 -1.83 -30.75 1.84
N LEU A 21 -1.08 -30.34 2.86
CA LEU A 21 0.38 -30.20 2.81
C LEU A 21 1.05 -31.26 3.67
N SER A 22 2.21 -31.73 3.20
CA SER A 22 3.10 -32.55 4.05
C SER A 22 3.74 -31.68 5.13
N GLU A 23 4.25 -32.30 6.19
CA GLU A 23 4.99 -31.57 7.24
C GLU A 23 6.22 -30.85 6.64
N ARG A 24 6.94 -31.52 5.73
CA ARG A 24 8.09 -30.95 5.03
C ARG A 24 7.71 -29.72 4.21
N ASP A 25 6.58 -29.76 3.50
CA ASP A 25 6.10 -28.60 2.74
C ASP A 25 5.68 -27.46 3.66
N THR A 26 5.06 -27.78 4.79
CA THR A 26 4.65 -26.79 5.80
C THR A 26 5.87 -26.07 6.36
N VAL A 27 6.93 -26.79 6.72
CA VAL A 27 8.20 -26.19 7.17
C VAL A 27 8.84 -25.36 6.07
N ARG A 28 8.84 -25.84 4.81
CA ARG A 28 9.42 -25.11 3.68
C ARG A 28 8.70 -23.78 3.39
N LEU A 29 7.37 -23.76 3.54
CA LEU A 29 6.54 -22.60 3.21
C LEU A 29 6.38 -21.62 4.38
N ALA A 30 6.65 -22.05 5.61
CA ALA A 30 6.47 -21.24 6.81
C ALA A 30 7.20 -19.88 6.77
N PRO A 31 8.45 -19.76 6.31
CA PRO A 31 9.12 -18.46 6.25
C PRO A 31 8.40 -17.46 5.33
N ALA A 32 7.95 -17.93 4.16
CA ALA A 32 7.22 -17.08 3.21
C ALA A 32 5.85 -16.65 3.75
N ALA A 33 5.17 -17.53 4.50
CA ALA A 33 3.91 -17.18 5.16
C ALA A 33 4.13 -16.24 6.37
N ALA A 34 5.25 -16.38 7.10
CA ALA A 34 5.62 -15.46 8.17
C ALA A 34 5.85 -14.05 7.65
N GLU A 35 6.45 -13.90 6.46
CA GLU A 35 6.64 -12.58 5.84
C GLU A 35 5.30 -11.87 5.59
N TRP A 36 4.25 -12.59 5.21
CA TRP A 36 2.92 -11.99 5.04
C TRP A 36 2.36 -11.46 6.36
N LEU A 37 2.55 -12.21 7.45
CA LEU A 37 2.11 -11.80 8.79
C LEU A 37 2.93 -10.59 9.28
N GLU A 38 4.23 -10.57 9.03
CA GLU A 38 5.12 -9.44 9.36
C GLU A 38 4.77 -8.16 8.59
N ARG A 39 4.19 -8.29 7.39
CA ARG A 39 3.63 -7.16 6.62
C ARG A 39 2.27 -6.67 7.14
N GLY A 40 1.82 -7.19 8.30
CA GLY A 40 0.63 -6.75 9.00
C GLY A 40 -0.66 -7.46 8.56
N LEU A 41 -0.58 -8.54 7.77
CA LEU A 41 -1.77 -9.32 7.44
C LEU A 41 -2.17 -10.20 8.62
N THR A 42 -3.47 -10.23 8.92
CA THR A 42 -4.00 -11.17 9.90
C THR A 42 -3.96 -12.61 9.36
N PRO A 43 -3.86 -13.63 10.23
CA PRO A 43 -3.91 -15.03 9.82
C PRO A 43 -5.11 -15.37 8.92
N SER A 44 -6.29 -14.81 9.22
CA SER A 44 -7.49 -15.01 8.40
C SER A 44 -7.39 -14.36 7.03
N ALA A 45 -6.78 -13.18 6.93
CA ALA A 45 -6.54 -12.50 5.65
C ALA A 45 -5.55 -13.28 4.76
N VAL A 46 -4.49 -13.83 5.34
CA VAL A 46 -3.55 -14.70 4.61
C VAL A 46 -4.26 -15.93 4.08
N VAL A 47 -5.05 -16.62 4.90
CA VAL A 47 -5.84 -17.79 4.46
C VAL A 47 -6.81 -17.42 3.34
N ALA A 48 -7.54 -16.32 3.47
CA ALA A 48 -8.46 -15.85 2.44
C ALA A 48 -7.72 -15.55 1.12
N ALA A 49 -6.57 -14.90 1.17
CA ALA A 49 -5.77 -14.61 -0.01
C ALA A 49 -5.22 -15.88 -0.68
N LEU A 50 -4.74 -16.84 0.11
CA LEU A 50 -4.21 -18.12 -0.39
C LEU A 50 -5.31 -19.03 -0.97
N THR A 51 -6.54 -18.89 -0.51
CA THR A 51 -7.70 -19.69 -0.98
C THR A 51 -8.57 -18.95 -2.01
N ARG A 52 -8.28 -17.68 -2.30
CA ARG A 52 -9.03 -16.90 -3.30
C ARG A 52 -8.80 -17.45 -4.70
N SER A 53 -9.85 -17.56 -5.51
CA SER A 53 -9.77 -17.97 -6.92
C SER A 53 -8.92 -19.22 -7.14
N LEU A 54 -9.17 -20.28 -6.37
CA LEU A 54 -8.49 -21.56 -6.60
C LEU A 54 -8.86 -22.09 -8.00
N PRO A 55 -7.91 -22.73 -8.70
CA PRO A 55 -8.20 -23.33 -9.99
C PRO A 55 -9.36 -24.32 -9.89
N THR A 56 -10.27 -24.28 -10.87
CA THR A 56 -11.34 -25.28 -10.99
C THR A 56 -10.78 -26.64 -11.39
N VAL A 57 -9.62 -26.65 -12.05
CA VAL A 57 -8.83 -27.83 -12.45
C VAL A 57 -8.23 -28.51 -11.21
N PRO A 58 -8.07 -29.86 -11.22
CA PRO A 58 -7.37 -30.56 -10.15
C PRO A 58 -5.99 -29.97 -9.86
N ILE A 59 -5.72 -29.76 -8.57
CA ILE A 59 -4.44 -29.23 -8.09
C ILE A 59 -3.51 -30.40 -7.84
N HIS A 60 -2.55 -30.61 -8.74
CA HIS A 60 -1.58 -31.71 -8.61
C HIS A 60 -0.47 -31.41 -7.58
N SER A 61 -0.19 -30.13 -7.32
CA SER A 61 0.80 -29.72 -6.32
C SER A 61 0.31 -28.52 -5.51
N PRO A 62 -0.35 -28.74 -4.35
CA PRO A 62 -0.80 -27.66 -3.49
C PRO A 62 0.38 -26.86 -2.93
N ALA A 63 1.50 -27.53 -2.63
CA ALA A 63 2.70 -26.87 -2.13
C ALA A 63 3.32 -25.91 -3.15
N ALA A 64 3.35 -26.27 -4.44
CA ALA A 64 3.87 -25.40 -5.49
C ALA A 64 2.94 -24.19 -5.74
N LEU A 65 1.62 -24.42 -5.74
CA LEU A 65 0.63 -23.35 -5.87
C LEU A 65 0.76 -22.32 -4.74
N LEU A 66 0.87 -22.78 -3.50
CA LEU A 66 1.02 -21.90 -2.34
C LEU A 66 2.38 -21.19 -2.36
N ALA A 67 3.46 -21.88 -2.75
CA ALA A 67 4.77 -21.24 -2.92
C ALA A 67 4.76 -20.12 -3.96
N HIS A 68 4.04 -20.31 -5.06
CA HIS A 68 3.86 -19.28 -6.09
C HIS A 68 3.07 -18.10 -5.54
N ARG A 69 1.91 -18.35 -4.90
CA ARG A 69 1.07 -17.27 -4.34
C ARG A 69 1.79 -16.48 -3.26
N LEU A 70 2.46 -17.16 -2.33
CA LEU A 70 3.19 -16.49 -1.25
C LEU A 70 4.30 -15.56 -1.77
N ARG A 71 4.92 -15.88 -2.91
CA ARG A 71 5.94 -15.04 -3.52
C ARG A 71 5.35 -13.94 -4.39
N ASP A 72 4.43 -14.28 -5.28
CA ASP A 72 4.01 -13.38 -6.36
C ASP A 72 2.82 -12.50 -5.97
N LEU A 73 2.04 -12.88 -4.94
CA LEU A 73 0.94 -12.08 -4.41
C LEU A 73 1.29 -11.38 -3.10
N LEU A 74 2.59 -11.30 -2.78
CA LEU A 74 3.08 -10.70 -1.55
C LEU A 74 2.67 -9.22 -1.48
N PRO A 75 1.82 -8.81 -0.52
CA PRO A 75 1.29 -7.46 -0.45
C PRO A 75 2.41 -6.43 -0.24
N PRO A 76 2.33 -5.23 -0.85
CA PRO A 76 3.30 -4.18 -0.55
C PRO A 76 3.28 -3.85 0.95
N ARG A 77 4.44 -3.50 1.51
CA ARG A 77 4.50 -3.03 2.89
C ARG A 77 3.69 -1.74 2.99
N LEU A 78 2.70 -1.72 3.87
CA LEU A 78 2.05 -0.47 4.25
C LEU A 78 3.12 0.36 4.97
N ALA A 79 3.22 1.64 4.61
CA ALA A 79 4.08 2.56 5.35
C ALA A 79 3.64 2.50 6.82
N ASP A 80 4.62 2.30 7.71
CA ASP A 80 4.33 2.21 9.14
C ASP A 80 3.49 3.43 9.54
N ALA A 81 2.32 3.21 10.13
CA ALA A 81 1.49 4.32 10.63
C ALA A 81 2.22 5.14 11.72
N GLN A 82 3.32 4.58 12.26
CA GLN A 82 4.24 5.20 13.22
C GLN A 82 5.43 5.89 12.55
N ALA A 83 5.66 5.69 11.24
CA ALA A 83 6.66 6.47 10.54
C ALA A 83 6.24 7.94 10.62
N PRO A 84 7.13 8.84 11.07
CA PRO A 84 6.81 10.26 11.06
C PRO A 84 6.41 10.64 9.64
N PRO A 85 5.32 11.43 9.46
CA PRO A 85 4.93 11.89 8.14
C PRO A 85 6.15 12.55 7.49
N PRO A 86 6.30 12.45 6.16
CA PRO A 86 7.35 13.16 5.45
C PRO A 86 7.36 14.61 5.94
N THR A 87 8.50 15.05 6.47
CA THR A 87 8.67 16.35 7.13
C THR A 87 8.78 17.46 6.08
N GLY A 88 7.78 17.53 5.20
CA GLY A 88 7.68 18.52 4.14
C GLY A 88 6.21 18.81 3.90
N PRO A 89 5.80 20.09 3.81
CA PRO A 89 4.43 20.39 3.42
C PRO A 89 4.22 19.91 1.98
N ASP A 90 3.42 18.86 1.79
CA ASP A 90 2.92 18.42 0.47
C ASP A 90 2.14 19.55 -0.23
N ARG A 91 1.70 20.56 0.54
CA ARG A 91 1.12 21.80 0.05
C ARG A 91 1.66 22.96 0.84
N THR A 92 2.39 23.86 0.18
CA THR A 92 2.77 25.15 0.74
C THR A 92 1.48 25.97 0.95
N VAL A 93 0.96 25.99 2.18
CA VAL A 93 -0.21 26.81 2.50
C VAL A 93 0.26 28.25 2.63
N HIS A 94 0.02 29.04 1.58
CA HIS A 94 0.31 30.47 1.62
C HIS A 94 -0.59 31.21 2.61
N PRO A 95 -0.06 32.24 3.31
CA PRO A 95 -0.84 33.05 4.23
C PRO A 95 -1.99 33.77 3.49
N LEU A 96 -3.06 34.05 4.23
CA LEU A 96 -4.16 34.90 3.76
C LEU A 96 -3.66 36.36 3.73
N ARG A 97 -3.86 37.05 2.62
CA ARG A 97 -3.47 38.45 2.37
C ARG A 97 -4.70 39.20 1.85
N THR A 98 -4.79 40.49 2.14
CA THR A 98 -5.84 41.36 1.61
C THR A 98 -5.35 42.03 0.32
N CYS A 99 -6.18 42.10 -0.72
CA CYS A 99 -5.86 42.75 -1.98
C CYS A 99 -5.88 44.27 -1.85
N ASP A 100 -4.80 44.95 -2.25
CA ASP A 100 -4.69 46.42 -2.19
C ASP A 100 -5.63 47.17 -3.16
N GLY A 101 -6.27 46.46 -4.10
CA GLY A 101 -7.15 47.05 -5.11
C GLY A 101 -8.65 46.81 -4.89
N CYS A 102 -9.04 45.80 -4.12
CA CYS A 102 -10.45 45.42 -3.94
C CYS A 102 -10.78 44.85 -2.55
N ASP A 103 -9.85 44.92 -1.60
CA ASP A 103 -9.99 44.42 -0.22
C ASP A 103 -10.37 42.93 -0.09
N LEU A 104 -10.28 42.15 -1.18
CA LEU A 104 -10.58 40.73 -1.18
C LEU A 104 -9.43 39.92 -0.56
N ALA A 105 -9.77 39.01 0.35
CA ALA A 105 -8.81 38.10 0.96
C ALA A 105 -8.42 36.95 0.01
N PHE A 106 -7.13 36.74 -0.21
CA PHE A 106 -6.60 35.69 -1.10
C PHE A 106 -5.32 35.06 -0.52
N ARG A 107 -4.92 33.88 -1.03
CA ARG A 107 -3.70 33.18 -0.59
C ARG A 107 -2.55 33.48 -1.54
N SER A 108 -1.45 34.05 -1.03
CA SER A 108 -0.27 34.38 -1.82
C SER A 108 1.02 34.41 -0.97
N PRO A 109 2.17 33.98 -1.53
CA PRO A 109 3.46 34.13 -0.86
C PRO A 109 3.86 35.59 -0.67
N THR A 110 3.51 36.47 -1.62
CA THR A 110 3.84 37.90 -1.61
C THR A 110 2.59 38.77 -1.42
N PRO A 111 2.69 39.92 -0.73
CA PRO A 111 1.62 40.91 -0.71
C PRO A 111 1.39 41.47 -2.13
N GLY A 112 0.16 41.93 -2.42
CA GLY A 112 -0.17 42.56 -3.69
C GLY A 112 -1.62 42.35 -4.13
N LEU A 113 -1.81 42.35 -5.45
CA LEU A 113 -3.13 42.28 -6.08
C LEU A 113 -3.60 40.84 -6.26
N CYS A 114 -4.92 40.62 -6.12
CA CYS A 114 -5.55 39.34 -6.41
C CYS A 114 -5.55 39.05 -7.93
N LEU A 115 -5.87 37.82 -8.32
CA LEU A 115 -5.88 37.39 -9.73
C LEU A 115 -6.76 38.27 -10.64
N ASN A 116 -7.80 38.90 -10.08
CA ASN A 116 -8.72 39.75 -10.81
C ASN A 116 -8.24 41.21 -10.95
N CYS A 117 -7.39 41.66 -10.02
CA CYS A 117 -6.82 43.02 -10.03
C CYS A 117 -5.41 43.05 -10.63
N ALA A 118 -4.71 41.91 -10.67
CA ALA A 118 -3.41 41.80 -11.29
C ALA A 118 -3.54 42.15 -12.79
N PRO A 119 -2.68 43.03 -13.32
CA PRO A 119 -2.61 43.19 -14.76
C PRO A 119 -2.27 41.84 -15.40
N PRO A 120 -2.78 41.54 -16.61
CA PRO A 120 -2.42 40.30 -17.30
C PRO A 120 -0.90 40.20 -17.34
N PRO A 121 -0.32 39.00 -17.14
CA PRO A 121 1.13 38.86 -17.17
C PRO A 121 1.61 39.42 -18.51
N THR A 122 2.29 40.56 -18.46
CA THR A 122 2.99 41.09 -19.62
C THR A 122 4.00 40.02 -19.97
N ALA A 123 3.79 39.36 -21.11
CA ALA A 123 4.73 38.37 -21.62
C ALA A 123 6.11 39.03 -21.66
N THR A 124 6.96 38.66 -20.70
CA THR A 124 8.35 39.05 -20.71
C THR A 124 8.98 38.33 -21.88
N THR A 125 9.14 39.03 -23.00
CA THR A 125 9.97 38.60 -24.11
C THR A 125 11.41 38.49 -23.60
N ALA A 126 11.82 37.29 -23.20
CA ALA A 126 13.23 36.93 -23.10
C ALA A 126 13.67 36.44 -24.48
N ALA A 127 14.28 37.36 -25.24
CA ALA A 127 14.94 37.08 -26.51
C ALA A 127 16.44 36.82 -26.29
N ALA A 128 16.95 35.89 -27.12
CA ALA A 128 18.34 35.52 -27.42
C ALA A 128 19.09 34.64 -26.41
#